data_AF-A0A3M3APF8-F1
#
_entry.id   AF-A0A3M3APF8-F1
#
_cell.length_a   1.000
_cell.length_b   1.000
_cell.length_c   1.000
_cell.angle_alpha   90.00
_cell.angle_beta   90.00
_cell.angle_gamma   90.00
#
_symmetry.space_group_name_H-M   'P 1'
#
loop_
_entity.id
_entity.type
_entity.pdbx_description
1 polymer ?
#
loop_
_entity_poly.entity_id
_entity_poly.type
_entity_poly.pdbx_seq_one_letter_code
_entity_poly.pdbx_strand_id
1 'polypeptide(L)'
;VSSGAVLLAALNLSLHLGNQKPIVAILGDSGERYLDTLYNDDWLNEHGVDTGLELNKLQLLIDNMATPIESPHIKSNYRDDLIGILEVPETTITHFNMLE
;
A
#
# COMPACT_ATOMS: atom_id res chain seq x y z
N VAL A 1 3.25 10.14 -6.97
CA VAL A 1 3.97 8.85 -7.01
C VAL A 1 3.21 7.87 -6.13
N SER A 2 2.83 6.71 -6.67
CA SER A 2 2.03 5.70 -5.96
C SER A 2 2.84 4.99 -4.85
N SER A 3 4.17 4.98 -4.93
CA SER A 3 5.06 4.27 -4.01
C SER A 3 4.93 4.67 -2.54
N GLY A 4 4.72 5.95 -2.24
CA GLY A 4 4.50 6.40 -0.85
C GLY A 4 3.19 5.88 -0.27
N ALA A 5 2.11 5.86 -1.08
CA ALA A 5 0.83 5.29 -0.68
C ALA A 5 0.91 3.76 -0.49
N VAL A 6 1.63 3.06 -1.36
CA VAL A 6 1.89 1.63 -1.24
C VAL A 6 2.66 1.31 0.04
N LEU A 7 3.69 2.10 0.36
CA LEU A 7 4.46 1.94 1.60
C LEU A 7 3.59 2.14 2.83
N LEU A 8 2.75 3.18 2.84
CA LEU A 8 1.83 3.46 3.95
C LEU A 8 0.83 2.30 4.16
N ALA A 9 0.26 1.78 3.08
CA ALA A 9 -0.66 0.64 3.14
C ALA A 9 0.04 -0.65 3.63
N ALA A 10 1.26 -0.92 3.16
CA ALA A 10 2.05 -2.05 3.62
C ALA A 10 2.41 -1.95 5.11
N LEU A 11 2.78 -0.76 5.58
CA LEU A 11 3.04 -0.50 6.99
C LEU A 11 1.77 -0.68 7.83
N ASN A 12 0.64 -0.14 7.40
CA ASN A 12 -0.64 -0.32 8.07
C ASN A 12 -1.02 -1.81 8.18
N LEU A 13 -0.85 -2.58 7.10
CA LEU A 13 -1.09 -4.02 7.10
C LEU A 13 -0.12 -4.75 8.06
N SER A 14 1.15 -4.34 8.13
CA SER A 14 2.13 -4.92 9.07
C SER A 14 1.66 -4.77 10.51
N LEU A 15 1.20 -3.57 10.87
CA LEU A 15 0.69 -3.27 12.21
C LEU A 15 -0.55 -4.12 12.53
N HIS A 16 -1.49 -4.25 11.60
CA HIS A 16 -2.67 -5.11 11.76
C HIS A 16 -2.31 -6.59 11.92
N LEU A 17 -1.24 -7.06 11.28
CA LEU A 17 -0.71 -8.42 11.41
C LEU A 17 0.22 -8.59 12.63
N GLY A 18 0.35 -7.58 13.49
CA GLY A 18 1.21 -7.63 14.67
C GLY A 18 2.70 -7.75 14.34
N ASN A 19 3.13 -7.31 13.14
CA ASN A 19 4.50 -7.43 12.62
C ASN A 19 5.05 -8.86 12.55
N GLN A 20 4.17 -9.87 12.46
CA GLN A 20 4.59 -11.28 12.52
C GLN A 20 4.91 -11.89 11.16
N LYS A 21 4.54 -11.22 10.07
CA LYS A 21 4.61 -11.77 8.72
C LYS A 21 5.37 -10.82 7.78
N PRO A 22 6.17 -11.36 6.84
CA PRO A 22 6.75 -10.54 5.79
C PRO A 22 5.64 -9.99 4.88
N ILE A 23 5.80 -8.74 4.46
CA ILE A 23 4.91 -8.08 3.50
C ILE A 23 5.70 -7.76 2.25
N VAL A 24 5.13 -8.12 1.10
CA VAL A 24 5.69 -7.79 -0.21
C VAL A 24 4.80 -6.72 -0.84
N ALA A 25 5.43 -5.66 -1.33
CA ALA A 25 4.76 -4.54 -1.97
C ALA A 25 5.43 -4.24 -3.32
N ILE A 26 4.65 -3.76 -4.29
CA ILE A 26 5.12 -3.46 -5.63
C ILE A 26 5.09 -1.93 -5.83
N LEU A 27 6.23 -1.37 -6.23
CA LEU A 27 6.37 0.03 -6.58
C LEU A 27 6.30 0.15 -8.11
N GLY A 28 5.28 0.84 -8.61
CA GLY A 28 4.91 0.78 -10.03
C GLY A 28 5.85 1.53 -10.97
N ASP A 29 6.50 2.58 -10.50
CA ASP A 29 7.41 3.41 -11.28
C ASP A 29 8.56 3.99 -10.46
N SER A 30 9.55 4.53 -11.17
CA SER A 30 10.58 5.39 -10.59
C SER A 30 10.06 6.82 -10.43
N GLY A 31 10.68 7.57 -9.51
CA GLY A 31 10.34 8.96 -9.25
C GLY A 31 10.73 9.95 -10.37
N GLU A 32 11.47 9.52 -11.39
CA GLU A 32 12.09 10.40 -12.39
C GLU A 32 11.10 11.29 -13.16
N ARG A 33 9.88 10.79 -13.36
CA ARG A 33 8.82 11.52 -14.08
C ARG A 33 8.18 12.63 -13.23
N TYR A 34 8.49 12.66 -11.94
CA TYR A 34 7.89 13.57 -10.97
C TYR A 34 8.90 14.59 -10.42
N LEU A 35 10.09 14.70 -11.03
CA LEU A 35 11.14 15.62 -10.58
C LEU A 35 10.65 17.06 -10.46
N ASP A 36 9.89 17.53 -11.45
CA ASP A 36 9.36 18.91 -11.48
C ASP A 36 8.16 19.13 -10.53
N THR A 37 7.66 18.07 -9.87
CA THR A 37 6.50 18.12 -8.98
C THR A 37 6.86 17.64 -7.57
N LEU A 38 6.79 16.33 -7.33
CA LEU A 38 6.94 15.74 -6.00
C LEU A 38 8.36 15.80 -5.43
N TYR A 39 9.36 16.15 -6.24
CA TYR A 39 10.73 16.44 -5.78
C TYR A 39 11.08 17.93 -5.88
N ASN A 40 10.10 18.78 -6.17
CA ASN A 40 10.28 20.22 -6.30
C ASN A 40 9.60 20.92 -5.11
N ASP A 41 10.41 21.48 -4.21
CA ASP A 41 9.92 22.16 -3.00
C ASP A 41 9.02 23.36 -3.32
N ASP A 42 9.28 24.11 -4.39
CA ASP A 42 8.42 25.24 -4.79
C ASP A 42 7.03 24.73 -5.19
N TRP A 43 6.99 23.66 -5.98
CA TRP A 43 5.73 23.02 -6.38
C TRP A 43 4.97 22.48 -5.16
N LEU A 44 5.67 21.82 -4.22
CA LEU A 44 5.08 21.30 -2.99
C LEU A 44 4.46 22.43 -2.15
N ASN A 45 5.18 23.53 -1.98
CA ASN A 45 4.72 24.70 -1.23
C ASN A 45 3.51 25.36 -1.90
N GLU A 46 3.53 25.55 -3.22
CA GLU A 46 2.41 26.10 -4.00
C GLU A 46 1.13 25.26 -3.87
N HIS A 47 1.28 23.95 -3.72
CA HIS A 47 0.17 23.01 -3.59
C HIS A 47 -0.16 22.67 -2.12
N GLY A 48 0.48 23.33 -1.16
CA GLY A 48 0.21 23.14 0.28
C GLY A 48 0.56 21.73 0.78
N VAL A 49 1.53 21.06 0.17
CA VAL A 49 1.98 19.73 0.60
C VAL A 49 2.90 19.90 1.81
N ASP A 50 2.58 19.21 2.90
CA ASP A 50 3.41 19.19 4.10
C ASP A 50 4.70 18.40 3.85
N THR A 51 5.85 19.05 4.04
CA THR A 51 7.20 18.50 3.85
C THR A 51 7.91 18.16 5.17
N GLY A 52 7.24 18.29 6.32
CA GLY A 52 7.86 17.99 7.59
C GLY A 52 8.17 16.51 7.79
N LEU A 53 9.24 16.24 8.54
CA LEU A 53 9.85 14.92 8.68
C LEU A 53 9.53 14.25 10.02
N GLU A 54 8.57 14.79 10.77
CA GLU A 54 8.27 14.35 12.11
C GLU A 54 7.53 13.00 12.10
N LEU A 55 8.02 12.03 12.88
CA LEU A 55 7.47 10.66 12.91
C LEU A 55 5.99 10.60 13.31
N ASN A 56 5.51 11.54 14.12
CA ASN A 56 4.10 11.63 14.50
C ASN A 56 3.19 11.89 13.29
N LYS A 57 3.69 12.53 12.22
CA LYS A 57 2.93 12.71 10.98
C LYS A 57 2.70 11.39 10.26
N LEU A 58 3.70 10.51 10.25
CA LEU A 58 3.55 9.17 9.69
C LEU A 58 2.50 8.35 10.47
N GLN A 59 2.52 8.42 11.81
CA GLN A 59 1.48 7.79 12.63
C GLN A 59 0.09 8.35 12.31
N LEU A 60 -0.03 9.69 12.19
CA LEU A 60 -1.29 10.34 11.83
C LEU A 60 -1.82 9.87 10.46
N LEU A 61 -0.93 9.68 9.47
CA LEU A 61 -1.32 9.16 8.15
C LEU A 61 -1.86 7.72 8.22
N ILE A 62 -1.29 6.87 9.08
CA ILE A 62 -1.76 5.50 9.32
C ILE A 62 -3.12 5.53 9.99
N ASP A 63 -3.26 6.30 11.07
CA ASP A 63 -4.48 6.37 11.88
C ASP A 63 -5.68 6.91 11.08
N ASN A 64 -5.42 7.77 10.10
CA ASN A 64 -6.45 8.36 9.23
C ASN A 64 -6.54 7.67 7.86
N MET A 65 -5.88 6.53 7.67
CA MET A 65 -5.97 5.80 6.41
C MET A 65 -7.40 5.32 6.19
N ALA A 66 -8.04 5.80 5.12
CA ALA A 66 -9.40 5.38 4.80
C ALA A 66 -9.48 3.86 4.58
N THR A 67 -10.60 3.27 5.00
CA THR A 67 -10.91 1.88 4.65
C THR A 67 -10.92 1.72 3.13
N PRO A 68 -10.50 0.54 2.59
CA PRO A 68 -10.55 0.28 1.16
C PRO A 68 -11.92 0.63 0.58
N ILE A 69 -11.92 1.41 -0.49
CA ILE A 69 -13.17 1.81 -1.16
C ILE A 69 -13.74 0.59 -1.87
N GLU A 70 -14.91 0.14 -1.44
CA GLU A 70 -15.70 -0.84 -2.18
C GLU A 70 -16.35 -0.16 -3.38
N SER A 71 -16.11 -0.69 -4.58
CA SER A 71 -16.76 -0.24 -5.81
C SER A 71 -17.62 -1.37 -6.37
N PRO A 72 -18.92 -1.16 -6.65
CA PRO A 72 -19.80 -2.21 -7.17
C PRO A 72 -19.36 -2.72 -8.55
N HIS A 73 -18.50 -1.98 -9.25
CA HIS A 73 -17.96 -2.33 -10.56
C HIS A 73 -16.59 -3.00 -10.50
N ILE A 74 -15.93 -3.03 -9.34
CA ILE A 74 -14.65 -3.70 -9.15
C ILE A 74 -14.92 -5.01 -8.41
N LYS A 75 -14.92 -6.11 -9.14
CA LYS A 75 -14.89 -7.44 -8.52
C LYS A 75 -13.45 -7.79 -8.19
N SER A 76 -13.21 -8.26 -6.96
CA SER A 76 -11.94 -8.88 -6.60
C SER A 76 -11.59 -9.96 -7.63
N ASN A 77 -10.36 -9.93 -8.16
CA ASN A 77 -9.85 -10.96 -9.08
C ASN A 77 -9.27 -12.17 -8.32
N TYR A 78 -9.71 -12.37 -7.07
CA TYR A 78 -9.29 -13.51 -6.27
C TYR A 78 -9.90 -14.80 -6.82
N ARG A 79 -9.05 -15.79 -7.08
CA ARG A 79 -9.41 -17.05 -7.77
C ARG A 79 -8.70 -18.24 -7.13
N ASP A 80 -9.30 -18.82 -6.09
CA ASP A 80 -8.77 -20.02 -5.42
C ASP A 80 -8.68 -21.22 -6.34
N ASP A 81 -9.52 -21.28 -7.37
CA ASP A 81 -9.50 -22.37 -8.35
C ASP A 81 -8.16 -22.44 -9.12
N LEU A 82 -7.42 -21.33 -9.19
CA LEU A 82 -6.07 -21.31 -9.78
C LEU A 82 -5.02 -22.05 -8.92
N ILE A 83 -5.24 -22.24 -7.62
CA ILE A 83 -4.29 -22.95 -6.75
C ILE A 83 -4.09 -24.39 -7.25
N GLY A 84 -5.19 -25.08 -7.54
CA GLY A 84 -5.16 -26.43 -8.09
C GLY A 84 -4.67 -26.47 -9.54
N ILE A 85 -5.12 -25.52 -10.37
CA ILE A 85 -4.76 -25.46 -11.81
C ILE A 85 -3.25 -25.21 -12.00
N LEU A 86 -2.65 -24.37 -11.15
CA LEU A 86 -1.23 -23.99 -11.23
C LEU A 86 -0.33 -24.85 -10.35
N GLU A 87 -0.88 -25.88 -9.68
CA GLU A 87 -0.15 -26.76 -8.75
C GLU A 87 0.67 -25.96 -7.72
N VAL A 88 0.07 -24.92 -7.15
CA VAL A 88 0.77 -23.99 -6.25
C VAL A 88 1.27 -24.76 -5.01
N PRO A 89 2.58 -24.68 -4.67
CA PRO A 89 3.11 -25.37 -3.50
C PRO A 89 2.42 -24.94 -2.20
N GLU A 90 2.21 -25.87 -1.27
CA GLU A 90 1.57 -25.58 0.03
C GLU A 90 2.28 -24.45 0.80
N THR A 91 3.59 -24.34 0.66
CA THR A 91 4.40 -23.27 1.28
C THR A 91 4.08 -21.87 0.75
N THR A 92 3.41 -21.79 -0.41
CA THR A 92 3.04 -20.54 -1.08
C THR A 92 1.56 -20.21 -0.84
N ILE A 93 0.74 -21.20 -0.48
CA ILE A 93 -0.68 -20.99 -0.20
C ILE A 93 -0.82 -20.27 1.14
N THR A 94 -1.01 -18.97 1.06
CA THR A 94 -1.32 -18.13 2.21
C THR A 94 -2.84 -17.99 2.30
N HIS A 95 -3.48 -18.86 3.08
CA HIS A 95 -4.88 -18.65 3.44
C HIS A 95 -4.93 -17.42 4.35
N PHE A 96 -5.15 -16.26 3.76
CA PHE A 96 -5.64 -15.12 4.51
C PHE A 96 -7.13 -15.39 4.72
N ASN A 97 -7.50 -15.77 5.94
CA ASN A 97 -8.84 -15.42 6.40
C ASN A 97 -8.85 -13.89 6.35
N MET A 98 -9.33 -13.34 5.23
CA MET A 98 -9.47 -11.92 5.01
C MET A 98 -10.36 -11.41 6.14
N LEU A 99 -9.72 -10.83 7.17
CA LEU A 99 -10.30 -9.92 8.16
C LEU A 99 -11.79 -10.20 8.46
N GLU A 100 -12.06 -11.11 9.41
CA GLU A 100 -13.31 -11.02 10.17
C GLU A 100 -13.29 -9.77 11.07
#